data_AF-A0A3P8JZC9-F1
#
_entry.id   AF-A0A3P8JZC9-F1
#
_cell.length_a   1.000
_cell.length_b   1.000
_cell.length_c   1.000
_cell.angle_alpha   90.00
_cell.angle_beta   90.00
_cell.angle_gamma   90.00
#
_symmetry.space_group_name_H-M   'P 1'
#
loop_
_entity.id
_entity.type
_entity.pdbx_description
1 polymer ?
#
loop_
_entity_poly.entity_id
_entity_poly.type
_entity_poly.pdbx_seq_one_letter_code
_entity_poly.pdbx_strand_id
1 'polypeptide(L)'
;MFDELEVVELTREVGGIAAGTLGAIVHVYPEGGVFEVEFMEGEATLAVLTVEAKDLRRRPPRTAAELIRALQELDPQTLVLVQGYEGGPSPIASISDAFPVQELAGRPYYYGRFEHPDEAARLAAEDPRGWISMEGGPPTLVGEPVQAVLLAREERRDD
;
A
#
# COMPACT_ATOMS: atom_id res chain seq x y z
N MET A 1 10.79 -16.00 1.29
CA MET A 1 10.17 -17.30 1.60
C MET A 1 8.80 -16.98 2.15
N PHE A 2 7.77 -17.68 1.68
CA PHE A 2 6.41 -17.54 2.21
C PHE A 2 6.15 -18.64 3.22
N ASP A 3 5.24 -18.38 4.16
CA ASP A 3 4.88 -19.32 5.23
C ASP A 3 3.47 -19.90 5.03
N GLU A 4 3.20 -21.07 5.63
CA GLU A 4 1.83 -21.60 5.67
C GLU A 4 0.91 -20.62 6.41
N LEU A 5 -0.35 -20.54 5.94
CA LEU A 5 -1.39 -19.60 6.35
C LEU A 5 -1.14 -18.13 5.98
N GLU A 6 -0.03 -17.82 5.30
CA GLU A 6 0.21 -16.47 4.79
C GLU A 6 -0.79 -16.13 3.68
N VAL A 7 -1.38 -14.93 3.74
CA VAL A 7 -2.27 -14.42 2.69
C VAL A 7 -1.45 -13.74 1.60
N VAL A 8 -1.57 -14.25 0.39
CA VAL A 8 -0.85 -13.81 -0.80
C VAL A 8 -1.82 -13.32 -1.88
N GLU A 9 -1.27 -12.58 -2.83
CA GLU A 9 -1.98 -12.11 -4.00
C GLU A 9 -1.30 -12.67 -5.25
N LEU A 10 -2.11 -13.15 -6.20
CA LEU A 10 -1.62 -13.66 -7.46
C LEU A 10 -1.13 -12.51 -8.37
N THR A 11 0.10 -12.60 -8.89
CA THR A 11 0.70 -11.51 -9.69
C THR A 11 0.32 -11.54 -11.17
N ARG A 12 -0.15 -12.70 -11.66
CA ARG A 12 -0.59 -12.94 -13.05
C ARG A 12 -1.67 -14.01 -13.06
N GLU A 13 -2.38 -14.19 -14.17
CA GLU A 13 -3.33 -15.30 -14.27
C GLU A 13 -2.63 -16.67 -14.21
N VAL A 14 -3.17 -17.58 -13.40
CA VAL A 14 -2.72 -18.98 -13.28
C VAL A 14 -3.93 -19.89 -13.11
N GLY A 15 -4.05 -20.93 -13.93
CA GLY A 15 -5.13 -21.92 -13.78
C GLY A 15 -6.55 -21.34 -13.87
N GLY A 16 -6.73 -20.22 -14.58
CA GLY A 16 -8.01 -19.50 -14.70
C GLY A 16 -8.35 -18.57 -13.53
N ILE A 17 -7.46 -18.43 -12.54
CA ILE A 17 -7.59 -17.46 -11.46
C ILE A 17 -6.91 -16.14 -11.87
N ALA A 18 -7.66 -15.05 -11.83
CA ALA A 18 -7.20 -13.74 -12.28
C ALA A 18 -6.08 -13.17 -11.39
N ALA A 19 -5.20 -12.36 -12.00
CA ALA A 19 -4.25 -11.55 -11.25
C ALA A 19 -4.98 -10.64 -10.25
N GLY A 20 -4.41 -10.47 -9.06
CA GLY A 20 -5.02 -9.71 -7.97
C GLY A 20 -5.92 -10.53 -7.05
N THR A 21 -6.23 -11.78 -7.39
CA THR A 21 -7.01 -12.67 -6.52
C THR A 21 -6.20 -13.00 -5.26
N LEU A 22 -6.85 -12.91 -4.10
CA LEU A 22 -6.26 -13.26 -2.82
C LEU A 22 -6.37 -14.77 -2.58
N GLY A 23 -5.34 -15.33 -1.98
CA GLY A 23 -5.37 -16.70 -1.49
C GLY A 23 -4.57 -16.88 -0.22
N ALA A 24 -4.83 -17.96 0.50
CA ALA A 24 -4.06 -18.37 1.66
C ALA A 24 -3.16 -19.55 1.27
N ILE A 25 -1.88 -19.50 1.65
CA ILE A 25 -0.99 -20.65 1.47
C ILE A 25 -1.44 -21.75 2.43
N VAL A 26 -1.86 -22.89 1.89
CA VAL A 26 -2.29 -24.05 2.68
C VAL A 26 -1.20 -25.10 2.82
N HIS A 27 -0.20 -25.07 1.94
CA HIS A 27 0.97 -25.94 2.04
C HIS A 27 2.23 -25.32 1.42
N VAL A 28 3.37 -25.45 2.12
CA VAL A 28 4.70 -25.12 1.60
C VAL A 28 5.47 -26.41 1.30
N TYR A 29 5.84 -26.63 0.04
CA TYR A 29 6.61 -27.82 -0.34
C TYR A 29 8.07 -27.76 0.16
N PRO A 30 8.71 -28.92 0.48
CA PRO A 30 10.00 -28.98 1.19
C PRO A 30 11.17 -28.26 0.52
N GLU A 31 11.16 -28.12 -0.81
CA GLU A 31 12.26 -27.47 -1.55
C GLU A 31 12.20 -25.94 -1.49
N GLY A 32 11.08 -25.38 -1.02
CA GLY A 32 10.86 -23.93 -0.92
C GLY A 32 10.70 -23.29 -2.31
N GLY A 33 9.53 -22.71 -2.59
CA GLY A 33 9.29 -21.99 -3.85
C GLY A 33 8.13 -22.51 -4.67
N VAL A 34 7.51 -23.62 -4.25
CA VAL A 34 6.22 -24.10 -4.75
C VAL A 34 5.27 -24.21 -3.57
N PHE A 35 4.02 -23.80 -3.77
CA PHE A 35 3.02 -23.65 -2.72
C PHE A 35 1.68 -24.18 -3.20
N GLU A 36 0.89 -24.79 -2.32
CA GLU A 36 -0.55 -24.91 -2.54
C GLU A 36 -1.23 -23.69 -1.95
N VAL A 37 -2.02 -23.00 -2.78
CA VAL A 37 -2.71 -21.78 -2.40
C VAL A 37 -4.20 -21.95 -2.64
N GLU A 38 -4.98 -21.76 -1.58
CA GLU A 38 -6.42 -21.67 -1.64
C GLU A 38 -6.83 -20.25 -2.01
N PHE A 39 -7.31 -20.05 -3.24
CA PHE A 39 -7.82 -18.76 -3.73
C PHE A 39 -9.29 -18.60 -3.38
N MET A 40 -9.67 -17.41 -2.93
CA MET A 40 -11.00 -17.12 -2.39
C MET A 40 -11.63 -15.86 -3.01
N GLU A 41 -12.96 -15.85 -3.09
CA GLU A 41 -13.78 -14.67 -3.34
C GLU A 41 -14.80 -14.52 -2.21
N GLY A 42 -14.64 -13.49 -1.38
CA GLY A 42 -15.40 -13.36 -0.15
C GLY A 42 -15.13 -14.54 0.79
N GLU A 43 -16.18 -15.30 1.13
CA GLU A 43 -16.08 -16.51 1.96
C GLU A 43 -16.03 -17.81 1.13
N ALA A 44 -16.09 -17.72 -0.21
CA ALA A 44 -16.12 -18.89 -1.08
C ALA A 44 -14.72 -19.23 -1.63
N THR A 45 -14.33 -20.49 -1.51
CA THR A 45 -13.14 -21.02 -2.18
C THR A 45 -13.39 -21.14 -3.69
N LEU A 46 -12.54 -20.50 -4.48
CA LEU A 46 -12.55 -20.61 -5.94
C LEU A 46 -11.79 -21.85 -6.40
N ALA A 47 -10.57 -22.04 -5.90
CA ALA A 47 -9.70 -23.17 -6.26
C ALA A 47 -8.54 -23.31 -5.26
N VAL A 48 -7.97 -24.51 -5.20
CA VAL A 48 -6.63 -24.74 -4.63
C VAL A 48 -5.69 -25.04 -5.78
N LEU A 49 -4.66 -24.21 -5.96
CA LEU A 49 -3.69 -24.36 -7.05
C LEU A 49 -2.28 -24.50 -6.51
N THR A 50 -1.50 -25.34 -7.19
CA THR A 50 -0.05 -25.35 -7.03
C THR A 50 0.57 -24.21 -7.83
N VAL A 51 1.28 -23.31 -7.15
CA VAL A 51 1.86 -22.09 -7.75
C VAL A 51 3.32 -21.90 -7.31
N GLU A 52 4.08 -21.18 -8.12
CA GLU A 52 5.48 -20.86 -7.81
C GLU A 52 5.60 -19.51 -7.09
N ALA A 53 6.68 -19.30 -6.33
CA ALA A 53 6.96 -18.05 -5.63
C ALA A 53 6.88 -16.80 -6.53
N LYS A 54 7.29 -16.92 -7.81
CA LYS A 54 7.28 -15.82 -8.78
C LYS A 54 5.86 -15.35 -9.15
N ASP A 55 4.86 -16.20 -8.92
CA ASP A 55 3.46 -15.94 -9.23
C ASP A 55 2.72 -15.31 -8.05
N LEU A 56 3.41 -15.15 -6.90
CA LEU A 56 2.86 -14.65 -5.66
C LEU A 56 3.53 -13.35 -5.25
N ARG A 57 2.74 -12.46 -4.65
CA ARG A 57 3.25 -11.34 -3.87
C ARG A 57 2.57 -11.30 -2.51
N ARG A 58 3.30 -10.80 -1.52
CA ARG A 58 2.68 -10.40 -0.24
C ARG A 58 1.72 -9.26 -0.52
N ARG A 59 0.53 -9.34 0.07
CA ARG A 59 -0.38 -8.20 0.01
C ARG A 59 0.24 -7.04 0.79
N PRO A 60 0.30 -5.83 0.23
CA PRO A 60 0.69 -4.66 1.01
C PRO A 60 -0.23 -4.48 2.23
N PRO A 61 0.30 -4.02 3.37
CA PRO A 61 -0.54 -3.66 4.50
C PRO A 61 -1.53 -2.56 4.06
N ARG A 62 -2.81 -2.78 4.30
CA ARG A 62 -3.92 -1.85 4.01
C ARG A 62 -4.32 -1.02 5.23
N THR A 63 -3.82 -1.37 6.41
CA THR A 63 -4.09 -0.66 7.67
C THR A 63 -2.80 -0.42 8.44
N ALA A 64 -2.81 0.56 9.34
CA ALA A 64 -1.70 0.80 10.25
C ALA A 64 -1.40 -0.42 11.13
N ALA A 65 -2.43 -1.16 11.57
CA ALA A 65 -2.25 -2.37 12.37
C ALA A 65 -1.50 -3.48 11.59
N GLU A 66 -1.83 -3.66 10.31
CA GLU A 66 -1.10 -4.59 9.42
C GLU A 66 0.35 -4.12 9.20
N LEU A 67 0.58 -2.81 9.01
CA LEU A 67 1.92 -2.26 8.84
C LEU A 67 2.76 -2.41 10.12
N ILE A 68 2.22 -2.08 11.29
CA ILE A 68 2.91 -2.20 12.58
C ILE A 68 3.33 -3.64 12.82
N ARG A 69 2.45 -4.61 12.57
CA ARG A 69 2.78 -6.04 12.69
C ARG A 69 3.93 -6.43 11.76
N ALA A 70 3.87 -6.03 10.50
CA ALA A 70 4.93 -6.31 9.54
C ALA A 70 6.27 -5.69 9.98
N LEU A 71 6.26 -4.48 10.56
CA LEU A 71 7.48 -3.84 11.08
C LEU A 71 8.02 -4.54 12.34
N GLN A 72 7.14 -5.08 13.20
CA GLN A 72 7.52 -5.82 14.41
C GLN A 72 8.20 -7.16 14.10
N GLU A 73 7.96 -7.73 12.93
CA GLU A 73 8.57 -8.98 12.48
C GLU A 73 9.98 -8.79 11.88
N LEU A 74 10.36 -7.53 11.56
CA LEU A 74 11.69 -7.23 11.04
C LEU A 74 12.74 -7.30 12.15
N ASP A 75 13.98 -7.66 11.78
CA ASP A 75 15.12 -7.45 12.67
C ASP A 75 15.19 -5.94 13.02
N PRO A 76 15.32 -5.57 14.32
CA PRO A 76 15.34 -4.16 14.74
C PRO A 76 16.42 -3.29 14.11
N GLN A 77 17.45 -3.87 13.47
CA GLN A 77 18.49 -3.16 12.73
C GLN A 77 18.21 -3.05 11.23
N THR A 78 17.09 -3.58 10.76
CA THR A 78 16.67 -3.48 9.35
C THR A 78 16.40 -2.02 8.98
N LEU A 79 17.09 -1.51 7.96
CA LEU A 79 16.78 -0.20 7.41
C LEU A 79 15.44 -0.22 6.66
N VAL A 80 14.53 0.66 7.04
CA VAL A 80 13.29 0.90 6.30
C VAL A 80 13.50 2.11 5.40
N LEU A 81 13.33 1.90 4.08
CA LEU A 81 13.48 2.94 3.07
C LEU A 81 12.10 3.32 2.52
N VAL A 82 11.85 4.61 2.38
CA VAL A 82 10.67 5.18 1.75
C VAL A 82 11.00 5.54 0.31
N GLN A 83 10.20 5.05 -0.64
CA GLN A 83 10.26 5.46 -2.05
C GLN A 83 9.00 6.30 -2.35
N GLY A 84 9.18 7.44 -3.00
CA GLY A 84 8.10 8.31 -3.44
C GLY A 84 8.22 8.64 -4.93
N TYR A 85 7.17 9.21 -5.53
CA TYR A 85 7.27 9.74 -6.89
C TYR A 85 8.42 10.76 -6.97
N GLU A 86 9.30 10.61 -7.98
CA GLU A 86 10.57 11.35 -8.18
C GLU A 86 11.64 11.21 -7.09
N GLY A 87 11.35 10.50 -5.99
CA GLY A 87 12.31 10.19 -4.92
C GLY A 87 12.69 8.73 -4.95
N GLY A 88 13.93 8.42 -5.35
CA GLY A 88 14.51 7.10 -5.10
C GLY A 88 14.44 6.70 -3.61
N PRO A 89 14.84 5.48 -3.26
CA PRO A 89 14.78 5.00 -1.88
C PRO A 89 15.59 5.91 -0.93
N SER A 90 15.02 6.21 0.25
CA SER A 90 15.64 7.05 1.29
C SER A 90 15.28 6.53 2.69
N PRO A 91 16.17 6.61 3.71
CA PRO A 91 15.84 6.24 5.08
C PRO A 91 14.65 7.01 5.66
N ILE A 92 13.95 6.40 6.61
CA ILE A 92 12.99 7.13 7.46
C ILE A 92 13.77 8.06 8.39
N ALA A 93 13.52 9.36 8.30
CA ALA A 93 14.10 10.36 9.20
C ALA A 93 13.24 10.65 10.42
N SER A 94 11.91 10.56 10.31
CA SER A 94 11.02 10.73 11.45
C SER A 94 9.71 9.97 11.33
N ILE A 95 9.12 9.68 12.49
CA ILE A 95 7.79 9.08 12.66
C ILE A 95 6.99 9.98 13.59
N SER A 96 5.78 10.36 13.18
CA SER A 96 4.80 11.06 14.03
C SER A 96 3.52 10.24 14.10
N ASP A 97 2.98 9.99 15.29
CA ASP A 97 1.80 9.15 15.54
C ASP A 97 0.48 9.94 15.72
N ALA A 98 0.54 11.26 15.59
CA ALA A 98 -0.60 12.17 15.71
C ALA A 98 -0.55 13.26 14.62
N PHE A 99 -0.47 12.85 13.36
CA PHE A 99 -0.52 13.76 12.22
C PHE A 99 -1.94 13.79 11.62
N PRO A 100 -2.68 14.90 11.72
CA PRO A 100 -4.02 14.98 11.14
C PRO A 100 -3.92 15.00 9.61
N VAL A 101 -4.80 14.24 8.95
CA VAL A 101 -4.91 14.20 7.49
C VAL A 101 -6.37 14.25 7.05
N GLN A 102 -6.61 14.83 5.88
CA GLN A 102 -7.91 14.93 5.25
C GLN A 102 -7.89 14.19 3.91
N GLU A 103 -8.85 13.28 3.70
CA GLU A 103 -8.99 12.59 2.41
C GLU A 103 -9.58 13.53 1.34
N LEU A 104 -9.07 13.40 0.11
CA LEU A 104 -9.46 14.16 -1.07
C LEU A 104 -9.88 13.20 -2.20
N ALA A 105 -11.06 13.45 -2.78
CA ALA A 105 -11.54 12.78 -3.99
C ALA A 105 -11.28 13.64 -5.24
N GLY A 106 -11.33 13.02 -6.43
CA GLY A 106 -11.15 13.72 -7.70
C GLY A 106 -9.70 14.06 -8.06
N ARG A 107 -8.71 13.55 -7.31
CA ARG A 107 -7.28 13.71 -7.63
C ARG A 107 -6.76 12.56 -8.48
N PRO A 108 -5.79 12.82 -9.38
CA PRO A 108 -5.00 11.75 -9.97
C PRO A 108 -4.28 10.93 -8.89
N TYR A 109 -4.26 9.60 -9.06
CA TYR A 109 -3.79 8.65 -8.04
C TYR A 109 -2.36 8.88 -7.55
N TYR A 110 -1.50 9.50 -8.38
CA TYR A 110 -0.09 9.73 -8.07
C TYR A 110 0.14 10.88 -7.07
N TYR A 111 -0.87 11.70 -6.78
CA TYR A 111 -0.81 12.68 -5.68
C TYR A 111 -1.15 12.10 -4.30
N GLY A 112 -1.55 10.83 -4.25
CA GLY A 112 -2.12 10.25 -3.03
C GLY A 112 -3.53 10.77 -2.73
N ARG A 113 -4.16 10.16 -1.72
CA ARG A 113 -5.55 10.44 -1.33
C ARG A 113 -5.67 11.37 -0.12
N PHE A 114 -4.59 11.60 0.61
CA PHE A 114 -4.60 12.33 1.88
C PHE A 114 -3.67 13.53 1.80
N GLU A 115 -4.03 14.59 2.50
CA GLU A 115 -3.25 15.82 2.62
C GLU A 115 -3.42 16.41 4.03
N HIS A 116 -2.54 17.32 4.45
CA HIS A 116 -2.77 18.07 5.68
C HIS A 116 -4.10 18.88 5.59
N PRO A 117 -4.94 18.94 6.64
CA PRO A 117 -6.28 19.55 6.56
C PRO A 117 -6.32 20.96 6.00
N ASP A 118 -5.37 21.83 6.40
CA ASP A 118 -5.31 23.21 5.90
C ASP A 118 -5.04 23.27 4.39
N GLU A 119 -4.14 22.41 3.92
CA GLU A 119 -3.79 22.32 2.50
C GLU A 119 -4.92 21.66 1.70
N ALA A 120 -5.56 20.63 2.26
CA ALA A 120 -6.76 20.03 1.67
C ALA A 120 -7.89 21.06 1.50
N ALA A 121 -8.13 21.90 2.51
CA ALA A 121 -9.10 22.97 2.44
C ALA A 121 -8.74 24.02 1.38
N ARG A 122 -7.44 24.36 1.26
CA ARG A 122 -6.94 25.26 0.21
C ARG A 122 -7.18 24.68 -1.18
N LEU A 123 -6.76 23.43 -1.42
CA LEU A 123 -6.91 22.76 -2.71
C LEU A 123 -8.38 22.60 -3.12
N ALA A 124 -9.27 22.32 -2.17
CA ALA A 124 -10.70 22.22 -2.43
C ALA A 124 -11.39 23.57 -2.69
N ALA A 125 -10.80 24.68 -2.22
CA ALA A 125 -11.31 26.03 -2.42
C ALA A 125 -10.73 26.74 -3.66
N GLU A 126 -9.67 26.21 -4.28
CA GLU A 126 -9.04 26.82 -5.46
C GLU A 126 -9.98 26.85 -6.68
N ASP A 127 -9.99 27.99 -7.39
CA ASP A 127 -10.79 28.16 -8.61
C ASP A 127 -10.42 27.04 -9.62
N PRO A 128 -11.40 26.29 -10.17
CA PRO A 128 -11.16 25.27 -11.19
C PRO A 128 -10.30 25.75 -12.37
N ARG A 129 -10.27 27.07 -12.66
CA ARG A 129 -9.42 27.69 -13.68
C ARG A 129 -7.92 27.74 -13.31
N GLY A 130 -7.52 27.42 -12.09
CA GLY A 130 -6.11 27.20 -11.71
C GLY A 130 -5.62 25.80 -12.08
N TRP A 131 -6.55 24.85 -12.28
CA TRP A 131 -6.28 23.42 -12.53
C TRP A 131 -6.11 23.09 -14.02
N ILE A 132 -5.82 24.09 -14.86
CA ILE A 132 -5.84 24.01 -16.34
C ILE A 132 -4.92 22.91 -16.91
N SER A 133 -3.97 22.35 -16.14
CA SER A 133 -3.12 21.25 -16.59
C SER A 133 -3.44 19.86 -16.01
N MET A 134 -4.50 19.71 -15.21
CA MET A 134 -4.84 18.44 -14.55
C MET A 134 -6.25 18.00 -14.95
N GLU A 135 -6.36 16.87 -15.64
CA GLU A 135 -7.64 16.24 -15.92
C GLU A 135 -8.39 15.96 -14.60
N GLY A 136 -9.56 16.57 -14.38
CA GLY A 136 -10.44 16.23 -13.25
C GLY A 136 -11.11 17.38 -12.50
N GLY A 137 -10.68 18.64 -12.67
CA GLY A 137 -11.17 19.76 -11.85
C GLY A 137 -10.61 19.74 -10.42
N PRO A 138 -11.06 20.65 -9.53
CA PRO A 138 -10.54 20.72 -8.17
C PRO A 138 -10.99 19.50 -7.35
N PRO A 139 -10.16 19.03 -6.40
CA PRO A 139 -10.54 17.93 -5.54
C PRO A 139 -11.61 18.32 -4.52
N THR A 140 -12.30 17.33 -3.96
CA THR A 140 -13.31 17.52 -2.92
C THR A 140 -12.92 16.83 -1.61
N LEU A 141 -13.29 17.43 -0.49
CA LEU A 141 -13.09 16.85 0.84
C LEU A 141 -13.96 15.60 1.02
N VAL A 142 -13.38 14.54 1.59
CA VAL A 142 -14.10 13.30 1.93
C VAL A 142 -14.12 13.12 3.45
N GLY A 143 -15.30 13.16 4.04
CA GLY A 143 -15.49 12.96 5.47
C GLY A 143 -14.78 14.01 6.34
N GLU A 144 -14.52 13.65 7.59
CA GLU A 144 -13.80 14.47 8.56
C GLU A 144 -12.30 14.12 8.60
N PRO A 145 -11.42 15.04 9.03
CA PRO A 145 -10.00 14.72 9.24
C PRO A 145 -9.79 13.56 10.23
N VAL A 146 -8.79 12.73 9.94
CA VAL A 146 -8.41 11.58 10.77
C VAL A 146 -6.96 11.69 11.22
N GLN A 147 -6.62 11.05 12.34
CA GLN A 147 -5.23 10.96 12.80
C GLN A 147 -4.50 9.85 12.03
N ALA A 148 -3.28 10.15 11.60
CA ALA A 148 -2.42 9.24 10.88
C ALA A 148 -1.02 9.16 11.50
N VAL A 149 -0.32 8.06 11.19
CA VAL A 149 1.12 7.94 11.40
C VAL A 149 1.83 8.44 10.14
N LEU A 150 2.72 9.43 10.27
CA LEU A 150 3.53 9.95 9.17
C LEU A 150 4.95 9.39 9.26
N LEU A 151 5.38 8.68 8.21
CA LEU A 151 6.77 8.28 8.00
C LEU A 151 7.41 9.26 7.02
N ALA A 152 8.32 10.11 7.49
CA ALA A 152 8.98 11.10 6.64
C ALA A 152 10.37 10.61 6.21
N ARG A 153 10.71 10.87 4.94
CA ARG A 153 12.06 10.62 4.39
C ARG A 153 13.08 11.61 4.97
N GLU A 154 14.35 11.27 4.87
CA GLU A 154 15.44 12.21 5.12
C GLU A 154 15.40 13.38 4.12
N GLU A 155 15.44 14.61 4.64
CA GLU A 155 15.62 15.79 3.80
C GLU A 155 17.03 15.79 3.23
N ARG A 156 17.12 15.74 1.90
CA ARG A 156 18.38 15.95 1.21
C ARG A 156 18.73 17.44 1.31
N ARG A 157 19.70 17.78 2.14
CA ARG A 157 20.30 19.12 2.14
C ARG A 157 21.24 19.18 0.94
N ASP A 158 20.99 20.10 0.01
CA ASP A 158 21.98 20.43 -1.01
C ASP A 158 23.09 21.23 -0.29
N ASP A 159 24.29 20.67 -0.22
CA ASP A 159 25.50 21.35 0.26
C ASP A 159 25.99 22.41 -0.74
#